data_AF-A0A7X2II33-F1
#
_entry.id   AF-A0A7X2II33-F1
#
_cell.length_a   1.000
_cell.length_b   1.000
_cell.length_c   1.000
_cell.angle_alpha   90.00
_cell.angle_beta   90.00
_cell.angle_gamma   90.00
#
_symmetry.space_group_name_H-M   'P 1'
#
loop_
_entity.id
_entity.type
_entity.pdbx_description
1 polymer ?
#
loop_
_entity_poly.entity_id
_entity_poly.type
_entity_poly.pdbx_seq_one_letter_code
_entity_poly.pdbx_strand_id
1 'polypeptide(L)'
;MLTVTDQFQLSGIGLVVMPDFSVPERWANVEETVLIETPGGRRELLAQFRQTHFRILDVTAPLDRRWRVVLCFPTGTKEQVPVGSVVYVSHKTKNALLPTH
;
A
#
# COMPACT_ATOMS: atom_id res chain seq x y z
N MET A 1 -9.18 7.66 -0.49
CA MET A 1 -9.23 6.63 0.56
C MET A 1 -8.93 5.29 -0.07
N LEU A 2 -8.20 4.43 0.64
CA LEU A 2 -7.88 3.06 0.26
C LEU A 2 -8.45 2.14 1.35
N THR A 3 -9.10 1.04 0.98
CA THR A 3 -9.62 0.07 1.96
C THR A 3 -8.66 -1.11 2.05
N VAL A 4 -8.26 -1.49 3.26
CA VAL A 4 -7.37 -2.62 3.50
C VAL A 4 -8.16 -3.92 3.31
N THR A 5 -7.83 -4.69 2.27
CA THR A 5 -8.52 -5.96 1.97
C THR A 5 -7.75 -7.19 2.46
N ASP A 6 -6.44 -7.06 2.65
CA ASP A 6 -5.58 -8.11 3.18
C ASP A 6 -4.31 -7.49 3.80
N GLN A 7 -3.58 -8.26 4.61
CA GLN A 7 -2.43 -7.78 5.36
C GLN A 7 -1.36 -8.86 5.65
N PHE A 8 -0.09 -8.47 5.50
CA PHE A 8 1.08 -9.33 5.65
C PHE A 8 2.12 -8.65 6.53
N GLN A 9 2.48 -9.29 7.65
CA GLN A 9 3.57 -8.80 8.49
C GLN A 9 4.87 -9.41 7.98
N LEU A 10 5.78 -8.59 7.47
CA LEU A 10 7.04 -9.04 6.88
C LEU A 10 8.23 -8.53 7.69
N SER A 11 9.13 -9.44 8.05
CA SER A 11 10.37 -9.09 8.76
C SER A 11 11.22 -8.13 7.93
N GLY A 12 11.68 -7.03 8.54
CA GLY A 12 12.52 -6.01 7.89
C GLY A 12 11.78 -5.02 6.96
N ILE A 13 10.49 -5.25 6.66
CA ILE A 13 9.67 -4.35 5.82
C ILE A 13 8.56 -3.68 6.63
N GLY A 14 8.01 -4.39 7.63
CA GLY A 14 6.85 -3.94 8.40
C GLY A 14 5.55 -4.59 7.90
N LEU A 15 4.43 -3.92 8.14
CA LEU A 15 3.12 -4.38 7.70
C LEU A 15 2.87 -3.94 6.25
N VAL A 16 2.65 -4.89 5.35
CA VAL A 16 2.21 -4.64 3.98
C VAL A 16 0.71 -4.89 3.88
N VAL A 17 -0.02 -4.01 3.20
CA VAL A 17 -1.48 -4.13 3.03
C VAL A 17 -1.88 -4.16 1.56
N MET A 18 -3.02 -4.79 1.30
CA MET A 18 -3.69 -4.81 -0.01
C MET A 18 -4.85 -3.80 -0.06
N PRO A 19 -5.19 -3.24 -1.23
CA PRO A 19 -4.67 -3.59 -2.55
C PRO A 19 -3.27 -3.05 -2.84
N ASP A 20 -2.60 -3.69 -3.79
CA ASP A 20 -1.46 -3.13 -4.51
C ASP A 20 -1.92 -2.39 -5.77
N PHE A 21 -1.02 -1.65 -6.42
CA PHE A 21 -1.34 -0.85 -7.60
C PHE A 21 -0.35 -1.11 -8.73
N SER A 22 -0.82 -0.98 -9.97
CA SER A 22 0.07 -0.91 -11.15
C SER A 22 1.00 0.29 -11.00
N VAL A 23 2.22 0.19 -11.51
CA VAL A 23 3.22 1.26 -11.36
C VAL A 23 2.94 2.37 -12.38
N PRO A 24 2.65 3.61 -11.95
CA PRO A 24 2.50 4.73 -12.88
C PRO A 24 3.81 5.04 -13.61
N GLU A 25 3.73 5.58 -14.84
CA GLU A 25 4.90 5.84 -15.70
C GLU A 25 5.98 6.71 -15.03
N ARG A 26 5.58 7.66 -14.17
CA ARG A 26 6.48 8.58 -13.45
C ARG A 26 6.42 8.38 -11.93
N TRP A 27 6.28 7.14 -11.49
CA TRP A 27 6.23 6.84 -10.08
C TRP A 27 7.56 7.12 -9.38
N ALA A 28 7.48 7.75 -8.21
CA ALA A 28 8.54 7.82 -7.24
C ALA A 28 7.98 7.33 -5.90
N ASN A 29 8.79 6.60 -5.13
CA ASN A 29 8.36 6.12 -3.82
C ASN A 29 7.91 7.30 -2.96
N VAL A 30 6.75 7.13 -2.32
CA VAL A 30 6.16 8.16 -1.46
C VAL A 30 6.24 7.68 -0.03
N GLU A 31 6.67 8.57 0.86
CA GLU A 31 6.51 8.40 2.30
C GLU A 31 5.63 9.55 2.79
N GLU A 32 4.54 9.21 3.48
CA GLU A 32 3.63 10.20 4.04
C GLU A 32 3.00 9.68 5.34
N THR A 33 2.64 10.58 6.24
CA THR A 33 1.79 10.22 7.39
C THR A 33 0.35 10.15 6.90
N VAL A 34 -0.30 9.00 7.13
CA VAL A 34 -1.69 8.76 6.74
C VAL A 34 -2.57 8.62 7.97
N LEU A 35 -3.81 9.07 7.85
CA LEU A 35 -4.84 8.78 8.84
C LEU A 35 -5.46 7.42 8.52
N ILE A 36 -5.56 6.57 9.53
CA ILE A 36 -6.17 5.24 9.44
C ILE A 36 -7.40 5.24 10.32
N GLU A 37 -8.54 4.85 9.74
CA GLU A 37 -9.77 4.62 10.45
C GLU A 37 -10.03 3.13 10.58
N THR A 38 -10.23 2.72 11.83
CA THR A 38 -10.50 1.34 12.25
C THR A 38 -11.75 1.32 13.12
N PRO A 39 -12.37 0.15 13.39
CA PRO A 39 -13.44 0.04 14.38
C PRO A 39 -13.02 0.53 15.78
N GLY A 40 -11.73 0.45 16.11
CA GLY A 40 -11.16 0.90 17.39
C GLY A 40 -10.77 2.39 17.40
N GLY A 41 -11.17 3.17 16.40
CA GLY A 41 -10.88 4.59 16.29
C GLY A 41 -9.82 4.92 15.25
N ARG A 42 -9.52 6.22 15.18
CA ARG A 42 -8.59 6.81 14.22
C ARG A 42 -7.18 6.95 14.78
N ARG A 43 -6.17 6.75 13.95
CA ARG A 43 -4.76 6.94 14.30
C ARG A 43 -3.95 7.36 13.09
N GLU A 44 -2.82 8.01 13.33
CA GLU A 44 -1.86 8.33 12.28
C GLU A 44 -0.72 7.32 12.28
N LEU A 45 -0.27 6.91 11.09
CA LEU A 45 0.94 6.09 10.92
C LEU A 45 1.73 6.57 9.71
N LEU A 46 3.05 6.38 9.77
CA LEU A 46 3.92 6.55 8.62
C LEU A 46 3.64 5.44 7.60
N ALA A 47 3.20 5.82 6.42
CA ALA A 47 3.00 4.95 5.28
C ALA A 47 4.10 5.15 4.25
N GLN A 48 4.48 4.08 3.58
CA GLN A 48 5.40 4.07 2.47
C GLN A 48 4.76 3.37 1.28
N PHE A 49 4.60 4.10 0.18
CA PHE A 49 4.19 3.56 -1.11
C PHE A 49 5.44 3.24 -1.91
N ARG A 50 5.76 1.95 -2.02
CA ARG A 50 7.02 1.47 -2.60
C ARG A 50 6.77 0.71 -3.89
N GLN A 51 7.46 1.08 -4.97
CA GLN A 51 7.60 0.19 -6.11
C GLN A 51 8.41 -1.04 -5.68
N THR A 52 7.83 -2.22 -5.87
CA THR A 52 8.38 -3.50 -5.44
C THR A 52 8.39 -4.47 -6.61
N HIS A 53 9.53 -5.16 -6.79
CA HIS A 53 9.67 -6.22 -7.78
C HIS A 53 9.31 -7.58 -7.18
N PHE A 54 8.27 -8.22 -7.71
CA PHE A 54 7.91 -9.58 -7.39
C PHE A 54 8.57 -10.54 -8.38
N ARG A 55 9.44 -11.41 -7.85
CA ARG A 55 10.05 -12.49 -8.64
C ARG A 55 9.02 -13.58 -8.89
N ILE A 56 8.23 -13.41 -9.94
CA ILE A 56 7.28 -14.43 -10.41
C ILE A 56 8.00 -15.34 -11.41
N LEU A 57 8.13 -16.63 -11.09
CA LEU A 57 8.85 -17.60 -11.94
C LEU A 57 8.04 -18.00 -13.18
N ASP A 58 6.71 -17.93 -13.10
CA ASP A 58 5.83 -18.15 -14.25
C ASP A 58 6.08 -17.07 -15.31
N VAL A 59 6.54 -17.49 -16.49
CA VAL A 59 6.86 -16.61 -17.62
C VAL A 59 5.61 -16.04 -18.30
N THR A 60 4.45 -16.67 -18.11
CA THR A 60 3.17 -16.21 -18.68
C THR A 60 2.52 -15.12 -17.85
N ALA A 61 3.00 -14.89 -16.62
CA ALA A 61 2.49 -13.84 -15.75
C ALA A 61 2.67 -12.44 -16.38
N PRO A 62 1.63 -11.58 -16.36
CA PRO A 62 1.71 -10.23 -16.92
C PRO A 62 2.87 -9.42 -16.33
N LEU A 63 3.54 -8.61 -17.17
CA LEU A 63 4.65 -7.76 -16.74
C LEU A 63 4.24 -6.79 -15.60
N ASP A 64 3.02 -6.26 -15.65
CA ASP A 64 2.43 -5.40 -14.62
C ASP A 64 2.25 -6.10 -13.26
N ARG A 65 2.34 -7.44 -13.20
CA ARG A 65 2.35 -8.18 -11.93
C ARG A 65 3.73 -8.32 -11.32
N ARG A 66 4.79 -8.15 -12.12
CA ARG A 66 6.19 -8.22 -11.64
C ARG A 66 6.61 -6.95 -10.93
N TRP A 67 5.99 -5.81 -11.22
CA TRP A 67 6.27 -4.55 -10.55
C TRP A 67 4.96 -3.94 -10.07
N ARG A 68 4.85 -3.70 -8.76
CA ARG A 68 3.65 -3.09 -8.15
C ARG A 68 4.06 -1.99 -7.20
N VAL A 69 3.18 -1.01 -6.99
CA VAL A 69 3.25 -0.14 -5.82
C VAL A 69 2.52 -0.81 -4.67
N VAL A 70 3.25 -1.06 -3.59
CA VAL A 70 2.71 -1.64 -2.35
C VAL A 70 2.66 -0.58 -1.26
N LEU A 71 1.63 -0.65 -0.40
CA LEU A 71 1.52 0.17 0.79
C LEU A 71 2.10 -0.59 1.98
N CYS A 72 3.14 -0.01 2.59
CA CYS A 72 3.81 -0.54 3.77
C CYS A 72 3.71 0.43 4.95
N PHE A 73 3.53 -0.11 6.16
CA PHE A 73 3.68 0.59 7.43
C PHE A 73 4.90 0.00 8.16
N PRO A 74 6.07 0.66 8.13
CA PRO A 74 7.32 0.09 8.63
C PRO A 74 7.28 -0.34 10.10
N THR A 75 6.60 0.45 10.92
CA THR A 75 6.40 0.19 12.36
C THR A 75 4.98 -0.28 12.68
N GLY A 76 4.13 -0.45 11.66
CA GLY A 76 2.75 -0.86 11.82
C GLY A 76 2.60 -2.35 12.13
N THR A 77 1.52 -2.69 12.83
CA THR A 77 1.12 -4.08 13.09
C THR A 77 -0.29 -4.38 12.58
N LYS A 78 -0.60 -5.68 12.43
CA LYS A 78 -1.92 -6.16 12.00
C LYS A 78 -3.07 -5.69 12.89
N GLU A 79 -2.79 -5.46 14.17
CA GLU A 79 -3.77 -4.96 15.15
C GLU A 79 -3.99 -3.46 15.01
N GLN A 80 -2.98 -2.73 14.55
CA GLN A 80 -3.08 -1.29 14.31
C GLN A 80 -3.79 -0.97 13.00
N VAL A 81 -3.68 -1.85 12.00
CA VAL A 81 -4.28 -1.70 10.68
C VAL A 81 -5.00 -2.99 10.25
N PRO A 82 -6.08 -3.39 10.95
CA PRO A 82 -6.80 -4.62 10.60
C PRO A 82 -7.43 -4.56 9.21
N VAL A 83 -7.76 -5.73 8.65
CA VAL A 83 -8.58 -5.82 7.42
C VAL A 83 -9.90 -5.08 7.63
N GLY A 84 -10.31 -4.32 6.60
CA GLY A 84 -11.45 -3.41 6.64
C GLY A 84 -11.11 -1.98 7.08
N SER A 85 -9.88 -1.72 7.51
CA SER A 85 -9.43 -0.34 7.81
C SER A 85 -9.46 0.55 6.57
N VAL A 86 -9.76 1.82 6.77
CA VAL A 86 -9.74 2.84 5.72
C VAL A 86 -8.51 3.72 5.91
N VAL A 87 -7.66 3.78 4.89
CA VAL A 87 -6.46 4.62 4.85
C VAL A 87 -6.74 5.87 4.04
N TYR A 88 -6.60 7.02 4.68
CA TYR A 88 -6.72 8.33 4.05
C TYR A 88 -5.33 8.83 3.65
N VAL A 89 -5.10 8.83 2.35
CA VAL A 89 -3.86 9.30 1.69
C VAL A 89 -4.08 10.69 1.10
N SER A 90 -2.98 11.42 0.84
CA SER A 90 -3.07 12.70 0.14
C SER A 90 -3.73 12.58 -1.24
N HIS A 91 -4.34 13.67 -1.71
CA HIS A 91 -4.89 13.73 -3.07
C HIS A 91 -3.84 13.44 -4.15
N LYS A 92 -2.59 13.88 -3.94
CA LYS A 92 -1.47 13.62 -4.85
C LYS A 92 -1.23 12.12 -4.98
N THR A 93 -1.07 11.40 -3.87
CA THR A 93 -0.85 9.95 -3.88
C THR A 93 -2.05 9.22 -4.48
N LYS A 94 -3.28 9.59 -4.08
CA LYS A 94 -4.50 8.99 -4.64
C LYS A 94 -4.54 9.12 -6.17
N ASN A 95 -4.33 10.32 -6.70
CA ASN A 95 -4.43 10.59 -8.14
C ASN A 95 -3.32 9.91 -8.93
N ALA A 96 -2.13 9.73 -8.34
CA ALA A 96 -1.06 8.97 -8.96
C ALA A 96 -1.37 7.48 -9.05
N LEU A 97 -1.95 6.88 -8.00
CA LEU A 97 -2.24 5.43 -7.93
C LEU A 97 -3.54 5.03 -8.64
N LEU A 98 -4.54 5.92 -8.61
CA LEU A 98 -5.88 5.70 -9.13
C LEU A 98 -6.24 6.90 -10.03
N PRO A 99 -5.61 7.04 -11.21
CA PRO A 99 -5.93 8.11 -12.12
C PRO A 99 -7.42 8.03 -12.48
N THR A 100 -8.14 9.12 -12.23
CA THR A 100 -9.54 9.24 -12.63
C THR A 100 -9.54 9.52 -14.13
N HIS A 101 -10.02 8.56 -14.92
CA HIS A 101 -10.26 8.76 -16.36
C HIS A 101 -11.44 9.71 -16.58
#